data_AF-A0A960QTG7-F1
#
_entry.id   AF-A0A960QTG7-F1
#
_cell.length_a   1.000
_cell.length_b   1.000
_cell.length_c   1.000
_cell.angle_alpha   90.00
_cell.angle_beta   90.00
_cell.angle_gamma   90.00
#
_symmetry.space_group_name_H-M   'P 1'
#
loop_
_entity.id
_entity.type
_entity.pdbx_description
1 polymer ?
#
loop_
_entity_poly.entity_id
_entity_poly.type
_entity_poly.pdbx_seq_one_letter_code
_entity_poly.pdbx_strand_id
1 'polypeptide(L)'
;MSRLPIACLSLAVILASPSRGADKVILNNAEAPLPPEEAARTMKVPEGFKVTLFAGEPEVKQPTGFCIDDRGRLWVAENFSYPDHTDKPAHDRILIFEDTDGDGRHDKRTVFYDRLNYVTGIETGFGGAWVMSPPYFFFIPDRDRDDVPDGEPELILDGFGNHANSHNIA
;
A
#
# COMPACT_ATOMS: atom_id res chain seq x y z
N MET A 1 -40.37 9.83 66.43
CA MET A 1 -40.36 8.44 65.92
C MET A 1 -41.31 8.39 64.70
N SER A 2 -41.03 9.15 63.64
CA SER A 2 -40.33 8.71 62.41
C SER A 2 -40.97 7.49 61.74
N ARG A 3 -41.87 7.74 60.76
CA ARG A 3 -42.21 6.77 59.72
C ARG A 3 -41.88 7.40 58.36
N LEU A 4 -41.04 6.69 57.61
CA LEU A 4 -40.42 7.06 56.34
C LEU A 4 -41.44 7.32 55.21
N PRO A 5 -41.11 8.14 54.21
CA PRO A 5 -41.85 8.22 52.96
C PRO A 5 -41.42 7.14 51.96
N ILE A 6 -42.35 6.82 51.06
CA ILE A 6 -42.25 5.85 49.97
C ILE A 6 -41.24 6.36 48.93
N ALA A 7 -40.18 5.58 48.67
CA ALA A 7 -39.26 5.83 47.56
C ALA A 7 -39.82 5.19 46.27
N CYS A 8 -40.28 6.03 45.34
CA CYS A 8 -40.56 5.62 43.96
C CYS A 8 -39.25 5.21 43.27
N LEU A 9 -39.20 3.96 42.83
CA LEU A 9 -38.14 3.43 41.96
C LEU A 9 -38.41 3.91 40.53
N SER A 10 -37.76 4.98 40.07
CA SER A 10 -37.81 5.39 38.67
C SER A 10 -36.78 4.59 37.86
N LEU A 11 -37.28 3.61 37.10
CA LEU A 11 -36.51 2.86 36.10
C LEU A 11 -36.21 3.79 34.91
N ALA A 12 -34.99 4.31 34.82
CA ALA A 12 -34.53 5.05 33.65
C ALA A 12 -34.18 4.06 32.53
N VAL A 13 -35.05 3.94 31.52
CA VAL A 13 -34.74 3.24 30.27
C VAL A 13 -33.86 4.18 29.44
N ILE A 14 -32.58 3.85 29.33
CA ILE A 14 -31.67 4.50 28.37
C ILE A 14 -32.06 3.96 26.98
N LEU A 15 -32.79 4.76 26.21
CA LEU A 15 -33.00 4.51 24.79
C LEU A 15 -31.67 4.72 24.07
N ALA A 16 -30.97 3.63 23.76
CA ALA A 16 -29.84 3.66 22.84
C ALA A 16 -30.37 4.12 21.47
N SER A 17 -30.01 5.33 21.05
CA SER A 17 -30.23 5.76 19.68
C SER A 17 -29.45 4.80 18.76
N PRO A 18 -30.07 4.21 17.73
CA PRO A 18 -29.30 3.47 16.74
C PRO A 18 -28.34 4.46 16.07
N SER A 19 -27.05 4.19 16.14
CA SER A 19 -26.07 4.88 15.32
C SER A 19 -26.49 4.70 13.87
N ARG A 20 -26.90 5.78 13.19
CA ARG A 20 -26.99 5.79 11.73
C ARG A 20 -25.62 5.37 11.23
N GLY A 21 -25.53 4.16 10.65
CA GLY A 21 -24.38 3.78 9.86
C GLY A 21 -24.13 4.88 8.84
N ALA A 22 -22.87 5.21 8.61
CA ALA A 22 -22.51 6.19 7.59
C ALA A 22 -23.15 5.74 6.27
N ASP A 23 -24.12 6.53 5.76
CA ASP A 23 -24.66 6.32 4.44
C ASP A 23 -23.47 6.35 3.47
N LYS A 24 -23.30 5.28 2.68
CA LYS A 24 -22.35 5.29 1.56
C LYS A 24 -22.74 6.47 0.68
N VAL A 25 -21.93 7.53 0.70
CA VAL A 25 -22.00 8.59 -0.28
C VAL A 25 -21.68 7.92 -1.62
N ILE A 26 -22.73 7.60 -2.38
CA ILE A 26 -22.56 7.21 -3.77
C ILE A 26 -22.16 8.49 -4.50
N LEU A 27 -20.87 8.62 -4.81
CA LEU A 27 -20.35 9.68 -5.67
C LEU A 27 -20.91 9.45 -7.08
N ASN A 28 -22.12 9.93 -7.33
CA ASN A 28 -22.83 9.75 -8.60
C ASN A 28 -22.30 10.63 -9.75
N ASN A 29 -21.14 11.27 -9.58
CA ASN A 29 -20.43 12.07 -10.59
C ASN A 29 -18.90 11.87 -10.45
N ALA A 30 -18.41 10.63 -10.40
CA ALA A 30 -16.97 10.43 -10.54
C ALA A 30 -16.59 10.72 -11.99
N GLU A 31 -16.05 11.91 -12.27
CA GLU A 31 -15.27 12.14 -13.49
C GLU A 31 -14.27 10.98 -13.64
N ALA A 32 -14.07 10.52 -14.88
CA ALA A 32 -13.10 9.46 -15.14
C ALA A 32 -11.72 9.86 -14.56
N PRO A 33 -10.94 8.90 -14.02
CA PRO A 33 -9.59 9.20 -13.55
C PRO A 33 -8.78 9.92 -14.63
N LEU A 34 -8.06 10.96 -14.24
CA LEU A 34 -7.19 11.68 -15.16
C LEU A 34 -6.06 10.76 -15.66
N PRO A 35 -5.64 10.88 -16.93
CA PRO A 35 -4.40 10.27 -17.39
C PRO A 35 -3.21 10.70 -16.51
N PRO A 36 -2.18 9.85 -16.31
CA PRO A 36 -1.08 10.12 -15.38
C PRO A 36 -0.39 11.48 -15.60
N GLU A 37 -0.10 11.83 -16.86
CA GLU A 37 0.52 13.11 -17.21
C GLU A 37 -0.38 14.31 -16.88
N GLU A 38 -1.70 14.16 -17.01
CA GLU A 38 -2.66 15.22 -16.69
C GLU A 38 -2.83 15.34 -15.17
N ALA A 39 -2.89 14.21 -14.47
CA ALA A 39 -2.93 14.17 -13.01
C ALA A 39 -1.74 14.94 -12.41
N ALA A 40 -0.51 14.68 -12.89
CA ALA A 40 0.68 15.40 -12.46
C ALA A 40 0.60 16.92 -12.71
N ARG A 41 0.01 17.35 -13.83
CA ARG A 41 -0.15 18.78 -14.19
C ARG A 41 -1.16 19.53 -13.32
N THR A 42 -2.11 18.82 -12.72
CA THR A 42 -3.12 19.43 -11.83
C THR A 42 -2.64 19.58 -10.38
N MET A 43 -1.50 18.98 -10.03
CA MET A 43 -0.90 19.12 -8.70
C MET A 43 -0.44 20.55 -8.44
N LYS A 44 -0.72 21.04 -7.23
CA LYS A 44 -0.25 22.35 -6.76
C LYS A 44 0.89 22.15 -5.78
N VAL A 45 2.01 22.82 -6.03
CA VAL A 45 3.19 22.79 -5.17
C VAL A 45 3.64 24.19 -4.80
N PRO A 46 4.40 24.36 -3.70
CA PRO A 46 4.96 25.66 -3.32
C PRO A 46 5.85 26.28 -4.41
N GLU A 47 6.06 27.58 -4.34
CA GLU A 47 6.97 28.29 -5.25
C GLU A 47 8.39 27.69 -5.19
N GLY A 48 9.02 27.54 -6.36
CA GLY A 48 10.35 26.91 -6.49
C GLY A 48 10.32 25.38 -6.64
N PHE A 49 9.17 24.72 -6.48
CA PHE A 49 9.01 23.29 -6.70
C PHE A 49 8.37 22.97 -8.05
N LYS A 50 8.69 21.80 -8.60
CA LYS A 50 8.11 21.25 -9.83
C LYS A 50 7.74 19.79 -9.59
N VAL A 51 6.61 19.37 -10.18
CA VAL A 51 6.20 17.96 -10.25
C VAL A 51 6.28 17.49 -11.69
N THR A 52 6.82 16.28 -11.89
CA THR A 52 6.83 15.56 -13.16
C THR A 52 6.35 14.14 -12.93
N LEU A 53 5.82 13.51 -13.98
CA LEU A 53 5.49 12.09 -13.95
C LEU A 53 6.76 11.27 -14.25
N PHE A 54 7.17 10.44 -13.30
CA PHE A 54 8.29 9.50 -13.48
C PHE A 54 7.82 8.16 -14.06
N ALA A 55 6.77 7.58 -13.46
CA ALA A 55 6.10 6.36 -13.90
C ALA A 55 4.60 6.46 -13.58
N GLY A 56 3.75 5.86 -14.42
CA GLY A 56 2.29 5.83 -14.27
C GLY A 56 1.69 4.64 -15.00
N GLU A 57 0.36 4.58 -15.15
CA GLU A 57 -0.28 3.54 -15.94
C GLU A 57 0.05 3.65 -17.44
N PRO A 58 0.22 2.51 -18.16
CA PRO A 58 0.05 1.12 -17.71
C PRO A 58 1.24 0.46 -17.00
N GLU A 59 2.37 1.14 -16.87
CA GLU A 59 3.66 0.60 -16.43
C GLU A 59 3.69 0.23 -14.95
N VAL A 60 2.94 0.96 -14.12
CA VAL A 60 2.69 0.67 -12.70
C VAL A 60 1.21 0.87 -12.37
N LYS A 61 0.64 0.01 -11.53
CA LYS A 61 -0.76 0.08 -11.08
C LYS A 61 -0.86 -0.26 -9.60
N GLN A 62 -1.63 0.50 -8.82
CA GLN A 62 -1.74 0.25 -7.37
C GLN A 62 -0.38 0.16 -6.64
N PRO A 63 0.52 1.16 -6.80
CA PRO A 63 1.74 1.22 -6.00
C PRO A 63 1.38 1.41 -4.50
N THR A 64 1.89 0.55 -3.64
CA THR A 64 1.64 0.60 -2.18
C THR A 64 2.85 1.05 -1.36
N GLY A 65 4.06 0.84 -1.89
CA GLY A 65 5.31 1.30 -1.28
C GLY A 65 6.41 1.44 -2.32
N PHE A 66 7.42 2.25 -2.02
CA PHE A 66 8.59 2.39 -2.88
C PHE A 66 9.84 2.76 -2.07
N CYS A 67 11.00 2.48 -2.64
CA CYS A 67 12.29 2.95 -2.16
C CYS A 67 13.20 3.28 -3.36
N ILE A 68 14.35 3.89 -3.10
CA ILE A 68 15.37 4.19 -4.12
C ILE A 68 16.64 3.45 -3.72
N ASP A 69 17.21 2.68 -4.66
CA ASP A 69 18.45 1.94 -4.39
C ASP A 69 19.71 2.81 -4.52
N ASP A 70 20.87 2.22 -4.22
CA ASP A 70 22.18 2.89 -4.31
C ASP A 70 22.61 3.24 -5.75
N ARG A 71 21.86 2.75 -6.75
CA ARG A 71 22.03 3.07 -8.17
C ARG A 71 21.07 4.17 -8.64
N GLY A 72 20.23 4.70 -7.75
CA GLY A 72 19.26 5.75 -8.07
C GLY A 72 17.99 5.24 -8.77
N ARG A 73 17.74 3.93 -8.76
CA ARG A 73 16.56 3.33 -9.41
C ARG A 73 15.39 3.30 -8.45
N LEU A 74 14.18 3.47 -8.97
CA LEU A 74 12.95 3.44 -8.20
C LEU A 74 12.41 2.01 -8.11
N TRP A 75 12.36 1.46 -6.90
CA TRP A 75 11.77 0.16 -6.62
C TRP A 75 10.36 0.33 -6.10
N VAL A 76 9.39 -0.39 -6.66
CA VAL A 76 7.97 -0.22 -6.34
C VAL A 76 7.33 -1.56 -5.97
N ALA A 77 6.65 -1.58 -4.82
CA ALA A 77 5.72 -2.63 -4.43
C ALA A 77 4.35 -2.37 -5.06
N GLU A 78 3.86 -3.33 -5.83
CA GLU A 78 2.66 -3.24 -6.64
C GLU A 78 1.63 -4.28 -6.18
N ASN A 79 0.47 -3.82 -5.70
CA ASN A 79 -0.51 -4.66 -5.02
C ASN A 79 -1.81 -4.79 -5.84
N PHE A 80 -1.95 -5.89 -6.57
CA PHE A 80 -3.16 -6.24 -7.31
C PHE A 80 -4.14 -7.09 -6.50
N SER A 81 -3.65 -7.75 -5.45
CA SER A 81 -4.48 -8.54 -4.55
C SER A 81 -5.47 -7.67 -3.77
N TYR A 82 -5.18 -6.39 -3.52
CA TYR A 82 -6.08 -5.49 -2.82
C TYR A 82 -7.36 -5.14 -3.61
N PRO A 83 -8.56 -5.12 -2.98
CA PRO A 83 -8.83 -5.35 -1.55
C PRO A 83 -9.12 -6.82 -1.19
N ASP A 84 -9.04 -7.71 -2.16
CA ASP A 84 -9.38 -9.12 -2.04
C ASP A 84 -8.26 -9.89 -1.33
N HIS A 85 -8.31 -10.01 0.00
CA HIS A 85 -7.48 -10.94 0.79
C HIS A 85 -7.82 -12.42 0.50
N THR A 86 -7.67 -12.83 -0.75
CA THR A 86 -8.14 -14.11 -1.27
C THR A 86 -6.97 -15.03 -1.55
N ASP A 87 -7.24 -16.34 -1.56
CA ASP A 87 -6.30 -17.39 -1.99
C ASP A 87 -6.09 -17.41 -3.52
N LYS A 88 -6.38 -16.29 -4.20
CA LYS A 88 -6.09 -16.13 -5.63
C LYS A 88 -4.58 -16.27 -5.85
N PRO A 89 -4.13 -16.67 -7.06
CA PRO A 89 -2.71 -16.80 -7.35
C PRO A 89 -1.99 -15.50 -6.99
N ALA A 90 -0.88 -15.62 -6.27
CA ALA A 90 0.00 -14.51 -5.95
C ALA A 90 0.43 -13.81 -7.26
N HIS A 91 0.10 -12.53 -7.40
CA HIS A 91 0.41 -11.73 -8.60
C HIS A 91 0.80 -10.28 -8.26
N ASP A 92 1.04 -10.01 -6.98
CA ASP A 92 1.65 -8.75 -6.54
C ASP A 92 3.13 -8.76 -6.93
N ARG A 93 3.65 -7.59 -7.28
CA ARG A 93 4.95 -7.47 -7.93
C ARG A 93 5.87 -6.51 -7.21
N ILE A 94 7.16 -6.79 -7.30
CA ILE A 94 8.23 -5.82 -7.09
C ILE A 94 8.73 -5.41 -8.47
N LEU A 95 8.64 -4.11 -8.77
CA LEU A 95 9.12 -3.51 -10.01
C LEU A 95 10.37 -2.68 -9.74
N ILE A 96 11.24 -2.59 -10.74
CA ILE A 96 12.39 -1.68 -10.77
C ILE A 96 12.22 -0.77 -11.99
N PHE A 97 12.28 0.53 -11.76
CA PHE A 97 12.27 1.56 -12.79
C PHE A 97 13.61 2.27 -12.82
N GLU A 98 14.20 2.38 -14.01
CA GLU A 98 15.49 3.01 -14.24
C GLU A 98 15.30 4.11 -15.30
N ASP A 99 15.97 5.23 -15.07
CA ASP A 99 16.11 6.36 -16.00
C ASP A 99 17.57 6.38 -16.42
N THR A 100 17.87 5.91 -17.64
CA THR A 100 19.25 5.74 -18.12
C THR A 100 19.79 6.98 -18.83
N ASP A 101 18.94 7.94 -19.18
CA ASP A 101 19.33 9.18 -19.86
C ASP A 101 19.23 10.44 -18.98
N GLY A 102 18.63 10.33 -17.79
CA GLY A 102 18.55 11.37 -16.78
C GLY A 102 17.51 12.45 -17.09
N ASP A 103 16.51 12.17 -17.93
CA ASP A 103 15.48 13.13 -18.28
C ASP A 103 14.36 13.29 -17.21
N GLY A 104 14.40 12.45 -16.17
CA GLY A 104 13.42 12.43 -15.09
C GLY A 104 12.18 11.58 -15.41
N ARG A 105 12.25 10.70 -16.41
CA ARG A 105 11.26 9.67 -16.73
C ARG A 105 11.97 8.32 -16.86
N HIS A 106 11.34 7.25 -16.39
CA HIS A 106 11.90 5.92 -16.61
C HIS A 106 11.92 5.56 -18.10
N ASP A 107 12.96 4.87 -18.55
CA ASP A 107 13.07 4.28 -19.88
C ASP A 107 13.18 2.75 -19.83
N LYS A 108 13.43 2.19 -18.65
CA LYS A 108 13.55 0.76 -18.41
C LYS A 108 12.73 0.33 -17.21
N ARG A 109 12.11 -0.84 -17.35
CA ARG A 109 11.26 -1.48 -16.34
C ARG A 109 11.60 -2.96 -16.22
N THR A 110 11.93 -3.40 -15.01
CA THR A 110 12.17 -4.81 -14.67
C THR A 110 11.09 -5.28 -13.70
N VAL A 111 10.60 -6.50 -13.87
CA VAL A 111 9.81 -7.19 -12.84
C VAL A 111 10.79 -8.05 -12.05
N PHE A 112 11.11 -7.63 -10.83
CA PHE A 112 12.08 -8.33 -9.99
C PHE A 112 11.47 -9.60 -9.39
N TYR A 113 10.23 -9.52 -8.90
CA TYR A 113 9.51 -10.65 -8.33
C TYR A 113 8.00 -10.44 -8.49
N ASP A 114 7.22 -11.49 -8.80
CA ASP A 114 5.78 -11.38 -9.12
C ASP A 114 4.88 -12.43 -8.47
N ARG A 115 5.42 -13.21 -7.53
CA ARG A 115 4.69 -14.27 -6.82
C ARG A 115 4.40 -13.88 -5.37
N LEU A 116 4.15 -12.58 -5.11
CA LEU A 116 3.77 -12.09 -3.78
C LEU A 116 2.24 -11.97 -3.65
N ASN A 117 1.77 -11.90 -2.41
CA ASN A 117 0.39 -11.62 -2.10
C ASN A 117 0.31 -10.54 -1.03
N TYR A 118 -0.59 -9.59 -1.21
CA TYR A 118 -0.83 -8.49 -0.30
C TYR A 118 0.44 -7.69 0.07
N VAL A 119 1.23 -7.27 -0.92
CA VAL A 119 2.46 -6.51 -0.68
C VAL A 119 2.15 -5.09 -0.16
N THR A 120 2.78 -4.70 0.94
CA THR A 120 2.53 -3.40 1.60
C THR A 120 3.77 -2.53 1.76
N GLY A 121 4.98 -3.09 1.64
CA GLY A 121 6.21 -2.33 1.83
C GLY A 121 7.43 -3.00 1.21
N ILE A 122 8.42 -2.18 0.86
CA ILE A 122 9.68 -2.61 0.28
C ILE A 122 10.83 -1.72 0.77
N GLU A 123 12.00 -2.32 0.99
CA GLU A 123 13.29 -1.65 1.14
C GLU A 123 14.39 -2.46 0.46
N THR A 124 15.43 -1.81 -0.06
CA THR A 124 16.59 -2.49 -0.67
C THR A 124 17.80 -2.47 0.25
N GLY A 125 18.66 -3.48 0.15
CA GLY A 125 19.93 -3.49 0.89
C GLY A 125 20.37 -4.90 1.27
N PHE A 126 21.60 -5.00 1.77
CA PHE A 126 22.19 -6.28 2.20
C PHE A 126 22.19 -7.38 1.10
N GLY A 127 22.24 -6.98 -0.17
CA GLY A 127 22.25 -7.90 -1.31
C GLY A 127 20.88 -8.50 -1.64
N GLY A 128 19.81 -7.70 -1.55
CA GLY A 128 18.46 -8.10 -1.93
C GLY A 128 17.39 -7.06 -1.59
N ALA A 129 16.13 -7.51 -1.62
CA ALA A 129 14.95 -6.73 -1.29
C ALA A 129 14.25 -7.27 -0.04
N TRP A 130 13.93 -6.38 0.90
CA TRP A 130 13.14 -6.65 2.09
C TRP A 130 11.69 -6.29 1.78
N VAL A 131 10.77 -7.24 1.98
CA VAL A 131 9.39 -7.10 1.52
C VAL A 131 8.41 -7.44 2.63
N MET A 132 7.49 -6.52 2.91
CA MET A 132 6.34 -6.77 3.78
C MET A 132 5.18 -7.29 2.95
N SER A 133 4.78 -8.53 3.21
CA SER A 133 3.68 -9.26 2.57
C SER A 133 2.93 -10.02 3.68
N PRO A 134 2.07 -9.31 4.45
CA PRO A 134 1.46 -9.85 5.64
C PRO A 134 0.77 -11.21 5.39
N PRO A 135 0.98 -12.20 6.28
CA PRO A 135 1.48 -12.08 7.65
C PRO A 135 3.02 -12.14 7.78
N TYR A 136 3.75 -12.07 6.67
CA TYR A 136 5.17 -12.36 6.61
C TYR A 136 6.01 -11.13 6.23
N PHE A 137 7.22 -11.10 6.78
CA PHE A 137 8.30 -10.23 6.35
C PHE A 137 9.38 -11.08 5.70
N PHE A 138 9.66 -10.81 4.43
CA PHE A 138 10.57 -11.60 3.61
C PHE A 138 11.86 -10.85 3.27
N PHE A 139 12.92 -11.59 3.00
CA PHE A 139 14.09 -11.14 2.27
C PHE A 139 14.19 -11.90 0.95
N ILE A 140 14.31 -11.21 -0.17
CA ILE A 140 14.49 -11.78 -1.51
C ILE A 140 15.94 -11.50 -1.93
N PRO A 141 16.82 -12.51 -1.98
CA PRO A 141 18.23 -12.31 -2.27
C PRO A 141 18.49 -11.95 -3.74
N ASP A 142 19.43 -11.04 -3.97
CA ASP A 142 20.04 -10.66 -5.26
C ASP A 142 21.49 -10.22 -4.97
N ARG A 143 22.34 -11.22 -4.70
CA ARG A 143 23.71 -11.01 -4.20
C ARG A 143 24.68 -10.71 -5.33
N ASP A 144 24.40 -11.18 -6.54
CA ASP A 144 25.20 -10.87 -7.72
C ASP A 144 24.75 -9.58 -8.42
N ARG A 145 23.62 -9.00 -7.97
CA ARG A 145 23.11 -7.67 -8.36
C ARG A 145 22.72 -7.61 -9.83
N ASP A 146 22.19 -8.71 -10.37
CA ASP A 146 21.77 -8.83 -11.76
C ASP A 146 20.27 -8.49 -11.97
N ASP A 147 19.59 -8.07 -10.89
CA ASP A 147 18.16 -7.78 -10.84
C ASP A 147 17.27 -9.02 -11.08
N VAL A 148 17.81 -10.21 -10.83
CA VAL A 148 17.09 -11.50 -10.78
C VAL A 148 17.24 -12.08 -9.37
N PRO A 149 16.14 -12.52 -8.73
CA PRO A 149 16.23 -13.18 -7.44
C PRO A 149 17.13 -14.43 -7.50
N ASP A 150 18.10 -14.53 -6.59
CA ASP A 150 18.98 -15.70 -6.41
C ASP A 150 18.21 -16.96 -5.98
N GLY A 151 16.98 -16.78 -5.48
CA GLY A 151 16.16 -17.86 -4.95
C GLY A 151 14.76 -17.42 -4.51
N GLU A 152 14.07 -18.34 -3.84
CA GLU A 152 12.77 -18.06 -3.24
C GLU A 152 12.91 -17.09 -2.05
N PRO A 153 11.87 -16.30 -1.73
CA PRO A 153 11.87 -15.41 -0.57
C PRO A 153 12.16 -16.15 0.74
N GLU A 154 13.11 -15.64 1.50
CA GLU A 154 13.46 -16.11 2.83
C GLU A 154 12.50 -15.48 3.86
N LEU A 155 11.81 -16.30 4.65
CA LEU A 155 10.96 -15.82 5.74
C LEU A 155 11.82 -15.31 6.91
N ILE A 156 11.77 -14.01 7.18
CA ILE A 156 12.54 -13.37 8.24
C ILE A 156 11.73 -13.26 9.53
N LEU A 157 10.49 -12.78 9.43
CA LEU A 157 9.55 -12.68 10.56
C LEU A 157 8.14 -13.06 10.13
N ASP A 158 7.37 -13.61 11.07
CA ASP A 158 5.94 -13.88 10.96
C ASP A 158 5.16 -13.21 12.11
N GLY A 159 3.85 -13.47 12.17
CA GLY A 159 3.00 -13.00 13.26
C GLY A 159 2.34 -11.63 13.01
N PHE A 160 2.58 -11.01 11.86
CA PHE A 160 1.81 -9.84 11.42
C PHE A 160 0.37 -10.28 11.07
N GLY A 161 -0.64 -9.52 11.51
CA GLY A 161 -2.04 -9.94 11.39
C GLY A 161 -2.76 -9.34 10.19
N ASN A 162 -3.47 -10.17 9.41
CA ASN A 162 -4.21 -9.71 8.23
C ASN A 162 -5.57 -9.04 8.56
N HIS A 163 -6.04 -9.18 9.81
CA HIS A 163 -7.41 -8.83 10.21
C HIS A 163 -7.53 -7.62 11.13
N ALA A 164 -6.46 -7.25 11.83
CA ALA A 164 -6.49 -6.10 12.75
C ALA A 164 -6.15 -4.78 12.04
N ASN A 165 -5.32 -4.83 10.99
CA ASN A 165 -4.84 -3.65 10.26
C ASN A 165 -4.85 -3.91 8.73
N SER A 166 -5.98 -3.68 8.06
CA SER A 166 -6.14 -3.85 6.60
C SER A 166 -5.55 -2.73 5.75
N HIS A 167 -4.90 -1.74 6.37
CA HIS A 167 -4.42 -0.54 5.68
C HIS A 167 -2.96 -0.20 5.97
N ASN A 168 -2.41 -0.59 7.14
CA ASN A 168 -1.01 -0.31 7.49
C ASN A 168 -0.45 -1.44 8.36
N ILE A 169 0.58 -2.12 7.88
CA ILE A 169 1.52 -2.86 8.75
C ILE A 169 2.87 -2.21 8.53
N ALA A 170 3.31 -1.51 9.58
CA ALA A 170 4.66 -0.96 9.71
C ALA A 170 5.58 -2.03 10.29
#